data_AF-A0A523X0Z9-F1
#
_entry.id   AF-A0A523X0Z9-F1
#
_cell.length_a   1.000
_cell.length_b   1.000
_cell.length_c   1.000
_cell.angle_alpha   90.00
_cell.angle_beta   90.00
_cell.angle_gamma   90.00
#
_symmetry.space_group_name_H-M   'P 1'
#
loop_
_entity.id
_entity.type
_entity.pdbx_description
1 polymer ?
#
loop_
_entity_poly.entity_id
_entity_poly.type
_entity_poly.pdbx_seq_one_letter_code
_entity_poly.pdbx_strand_id
1 'polypeptide(L)'
;MVSVDDIKNGLWFAVEELDVESYDEYKEKYPVGSEGHRHLSMFLSFMEFLGVLVKYEVVNEDLVFDLFPFAWEKVEPIVRGWQKEFGPHWKENYVAMVKKKEEWRKRQSP
;
A
#
# COMPACT_ATOMS: atom_id res chain seq x y z
N MET A 1 18.46 -3.92 -8.43
CA MET A 1 17.60 -5.01 -7.95
C MET A 1 17.07 -4.57 -6.60
N VAL A 2 15.75 -4.61 -6.37
CA VAL A 2 15.17 -4.28 -5.04
C VAL A 2 15.59 -5.36 -4.06
N SER A 3 16.20 -4.97 -2.93
CA SER A 3 16.62 -5.91 -1.90
C SER A 3 15.48 -6.27 -0.95
N VAL A 4 15.62 -7.37 -0.22
CA VAL A 4 14.68 -7.71 0.87
C VAL A 4 14.66 -6.61 1.93
N ASP A 5 15.79 -5.93 2.16
CA ASP A 5 15.88 -4.83 3.11
C ASP A 5 15.10 -3.61 2.64
N ASP A 6 15.06 -3.33 1.33
CA ASP A 6 14.22 -2.25 0.78
C ASP A 6 12.72 -2.53 1.04
N ILE A 7 12.29 -3.79 0.89
CA ILE A 7 10.90 -4.19 1.16
C ILE A 7 10.60 -4.06 2.66
N LYS A 8 11.51 -4.52 3.53
CA LYS A 8 11.36 -4.39 4.98
C LYS A 8 11.31 -2.93 5.43
N ASN A 9 12.19 -2.08 4.91
CA ASN A 9 12.23 -0.66 5.24
C ASN A 9 10.97 0.05 4.74
N GLY A 10 10.48 -0.29 3.54
CA GLY A 10 9.21 0.23 3.04
C GLY A 10 8.03 -0.18 3.94
N LEU A 11 7.98 -1.44 4.34
CA LEU A 11 6.95 -1.96 5.24
C LEU A 11 6.97 -1.26 6.60
N TRP A 12 8.15 -1.19 7.21
CA TRP A 12 8.36 -0.51 8.49
C TRP A 12 7.95 0.96 8.41
N PHE A 13 8.41 1.66 7.38
CA PHE A 13 8.04 3.05 7.14
C PHE A 13 6.52 3.23 7.05
N ALA A 14 5.83 2.45 6.21
CA ALA A 14 4.40 2.60 6.01
C ALA A 14 3.56 2.27 7.25
N VAL A 15 4.00 1.31 8.06
CA VAL A 15 3.26 0.85 9.25
C VAL A 15 3.58 1.70 10.48
N GLU A 16 4.83 2.05 10.70
CA GLU A 16 5.29 2.63 11.97
C GLU A 16 5.65 4.13 11.86
N GLU A 17 6.26 4.57 10.75
CA GLU A 17 6.86 5.92 10.66
C GLU A 17 6.04 6.93 9.84
N LEU A 18 5.21 6.44 8.92
CA LEU A 18 4.35 7.28 8.11
C LEU A 18 3.29 7.92 9.01
N ASP A 19 3.44 9.22 9.16
CA ASP A 19 2.63 10.08 10.02
C ASP A 19 2.33 11.36 9.24
N VAL A 20 1.30 11.27 8.40
CA VAL A 20 0.73 12.36 7.59
C VAL A 20 -0.76 12.13 7.45
N GLU A 21 -1.54 13.20 7.45
CA GLU A 21 -3.01 13.14 7.35
C GLU A 21 -3.50 13.42 5.92
N SER A 22 -2.65 13.99 5.07
CA SER A 22 -3.03 14.44 3.73
C SER A 22 -1.95 14.26 2.67
N TYR A 23 -2.36 14.30 1.41
CA TYR A 23 -1.42 14.24 0.28
C TYR A 23 -0.52 15.48 0.19
N ASP A 24 -1.01 16.66 0.59
CA ASP A 24 -0.22 17.88 0.56
C ASP A 24 0.86 17.86 1.65
N GLU A 25 0.52 17.42 2.86
CA GLU A 25 1.49 17.19 3.94
C GLU A 25 2.53 16.13 3.53
N TYR A 26 2.09 15.06 2.88
CA TYR A 26 3.00 14.05 2.33
C TYR A 26 4.03 14.65 1.36
N LYS A 27 3.61 15.50 0.42
CA LYS A 27 4.52 16.14 -0.54
C LYS A 27 5.51 17.09 0.15
N GLU A 28 5.09 17.76 1.22
CA GLU A 28 5.94 18.66 1.99
C GLU A 28 6.98 17.88 2.82
N LYS A 29 6.53 16.88 3.59
CA LYS A 29 7.39 16.08 4.50
C LYS A 29 8.28 15.09 3.75
N TYR A 30 7.77 14.53 2.65
CA TYR A 30 8.43 13.50 1.86
C TYR A 30 8.41 13.84 0.37
N PRO A 31 9.13 14.90 -0.05
CA PRO A 31 9.20 15.28 -1.46
C PRO A 31 9.81 14.17 -2.32
N VAL A 32 9.55 14.21 -3.63
CA VAL A 32 10.14 13.26 -4.59
C VAL A 32 11.67 13.29 -4.46
N GLY A 33 12.27 12.11 -4.30
CA GLY A 33 13.72 11.93 -4.07
C GLY A 33 14.12 11.82 -2.60
N SER A 34 13.22 12.13 -1.65
CA SER A 34 13.45 11.86 -0.23
C SER A 34 13.45 10.35 0.10
N GLU A 35 14.06 9.97 1.22
CA GLU A 35 14.05 8.58 1.68
C GLU A 35 12.63 8.09 2.00
N GLY A 36 11.80 8.91 2.65
CA GLY A 36 10.40 8.56 2.94
C GLY A 36 9.58 8.35 1.68
N HIS A 37 9.77 9.19 0.64
CA HIS A 37 9.14 8.97 -0.66
C HIS A 37 9.57 7.63 -1.28
N ARG A 38 10.86 7.30 -1.20
CA ARG A 38 11.41 6.03 -1.69
C ARG A 38 10.83 4.84 -0.93
N HIS A 39 10.82 4.86 0.40
CA HIS A 39 10.30 3.78 1.24
C HIS A 39 8.81 3.55 0.98
N LEU A 40 8.00 4.61 0.94
CA LEU A 40 6.59 4.48 0.62
C LEU A 40 6.36 3.92 -0.79
N SER A 41 7.15 4.39 -1.77
CA SER A 41 7.05 3.90 -3.15
C SER A 41 7.38 2.41 -3.23
N MET A 42 8.31 1.91 -2.42
CA MET A 42 8.61 0.47 -2.34
C MET A 42 7.48 -0.32 -1.71
N PHE A 43 6.96 0.14 -0.58
CA PHE A 43 5.78 -0.47 0.05
C PHE A 43 4.59 -0.56 -0.93
N LEU A 44 4.22 0.56 -1.55
CA LEU A 44 3.07 0.60 -2.47
C LEU A 44 3.33 -0.19 -3.74
N SER A 45 4.58 -0.39 -4.17
CA SER A 45 4.90 -1.24 -5.32
C SER A 45 4.78 -2.72 -4.97
N PHE A 46 5.21 -3.11 -3.77
CA PHE A 46 5.01 -4.46 -3.26
C PHE A 46 3.51 -4.79 -3.08
N MET A 47 2.73 -3.88 -2.50
CA MET A 47 1.29 -4.08 -2.32
C MET A 47 0.51 -4.12 -3.64
N GLU A 48 0.91 -3.30 -4.62
CA GLU A 48 0.33 -3.35 -5.96
C GLU A 48 0.59 -4.70 -6.63
N PHE A 49 1.82 -5.20 -6.52
CA PHE A 49 2.20 -6.53 -7.01
C PHE A 49 1.40 -7.65 -6.33
N LEU A 50 1.28 -7.62 -5.00
CA LEU A 50 0.42 -8.57 -4.28
C LEU A 50 -1.04 -8.49 -4.74
N GLY A 51 -1.56 -7.28 -4.96
CA GLY A 51 -2.91 -7.07 -5.48
C GLY A 51 -3.14 -7.75 -6.83
N VAL A 52 -2.15 -7.73 -7.72
CA VAL A 52 -2.19 -8.47 -9.00
C VAL A 52 -2.26 -9.98 -8.76
N LEU A 53 -1.40 -10.52 -7.89
CA LEU A 53 -1.41 -11.96 -7.60
C LEU A 53 -2.73 -12.44 -7.00
N VAL A 54 -3.33 -11.66 -6.09
CA VAL A 54 -4.65 -11.92 -5.50
C VAL A 54 -5.75 -11.81 -6.56
N LYS A 55 -5.69 -10.82 -7.46
CA LYS A 55 -6.67 -10.62 -8.53
C LYS A 55 -6.72 -11.80 -9.50
N TYR A 56 -5.58 -12.42 -9.79
CA TYR A 56 -5.48 -13.57 -10.70
C TYR A 56 -5.42 -14.91 -9.97
N GLU A 57 -5.72 -14.95 -8.67
CA GLU A 57 -5.80 -16.19 -7.87
C GLU A 57 -4.51 -17.02 -7.88
N VAL A 58 -3.36 -16.36 -8.09
CA VAL A 58 -2.03 -17.01 -8.09
C VAL A 58 -1.57 -17.35 -6.68
N VAL A 59 -2.07 -16.61 -5.69
CA VAL A 59 -1.83 -16.83 -4.26
C VAL A 59 -3.16 -16.98 -3.53
N ASN A 60 -3.16 -17.76 -2.45
CA ASN A 60 -4.32 -17.86 -1.57
C ASN A 60 -4.56 -16.51 -0.87
N GLU A 61 -5.74 -15.91 -1.09
CA GLU A 61 -6.05 -14.57 -0.57
C GLU A 61 -6.18 -14.53 0.96
N ASP A 62 -6.67 -15.59 1.59
CA ASP A 62 -6.78 -15.68 3.06
C ASP A 62 -5.38 -15.57 3.70
N LEU A 63 -4.39 -16.31 3.17
CA LEU A 63 -3.01 -16.24 3.64
C LEU A 63 -2.42 -14.83 3.47
N VAL A 64 -2.73 -14.14 2.36
CA VAL A 64 -2.25 -12.77 2.15
C VAL A 64 -2.86 -11.82 3.17
N PHE A 65 -4.17 -11.95 3.44
CA PHE A 65 -4.90 -11.09 4.37
C PHE A 65 -4.52 -11.33 5.84
N ASP A 66 -4.13 -12.56 6.19
CA ASP A 66 -3.64 -12.92 7.53
C ASP A 66 -2.20 -12.45 7.78
N LEU A 67 -1.33 -12.51 6.76
CA LEU A 67 0.11 -12.30 6.95
C LEU A 67 0.56 -10.84 6.84
N PHE A 68 0.00 -10.08 5.89
CA PHE A 68 0.57 -8.78 5.51
C PHE A 68 -0.18 -7.61 6.14
N PRO A 69 0.54 -6.59 6.66
CA PRO A 69 -0.08 -5.36 7.09
C PRO A 69 -0.37 -4.48 5.88
N PHE A 70 -1.62 -4.05 5.72
CA PHE A 70 -2.03 -3.27 4.56
C PHE A 70 -1.80 -1.77 4.75
N ALA A 71 -1.75 -1.24 5.97
CA ALA A 71 -1.58 0.20 6.26
C ALA A 71 -2.52 1.15 5.49
N TRP A 72 -3.69 0.67 5.03
CA TRP A 72 -4.57 1.41 4.12
C TRP A 72 -4.97 2.78 4.67
N GLU A 73 -5.37 2.85 5.94
CA GLU A 73 -5.81 4.09 6.59
C GLU A 73 -4.74 5.20 6.53
N LYS A 74 -3.45 4.83 6.61
CA LYS A 74 -2.32 5.76 6.54
C LYS A 74 -2.00 6.18 5.11
N VAL A 75 -2.06 5.25 4.16
CA VAL A 75 -1.61 5.49 2.79
C VAL A 75 -2.73 5.95 1.85
N GLU A 76 -3.99 5.81 2.24
CA GLU A 76 -5.14 6.17 1.41
C GLU A 76 -5.06 7.62 0.91
N PRO A 77 -4.83 8.66 1.74
CA PRO A 77 -4.77 10.04 1.27
C PRO A 77 -3.73 10.23 0.15
N ILE A 78 -2.62 9.50 0.24
CA ILE A 78 -1.51 9.57 -0.71
C ILE A 78 -1.84 8.85 -2.00
N VAL A 79 -2.40 7.64 -1.93
CA VAL A 79 -2.83 6.88 -3.11
C VAL A 79 -3.92 7.64 -3.87
N ARG A 80 -4.91 8.20 -3.16
CA ARG A 80 -5.95 9.03 -3.78
C ARG A 80 -5.37 10.31 -4.38
N GLY A 81 -4.39 10.91 -3.72
CA GLY A 81 -3.62 12.05 -4.23
C GLY A 81 -2.95 11.74 -5.57
N TRP A 82 -2.20 10.63 -5.65
CA TRP A 82 -1.59 10.15 -6.89
C TRP A 82 -2.60 9.80 -7.97
N GLN A 83 -3.75 9.21 -7.62
CA GLN A 83 -4.80 8.93 -8.59
C GLN A 83 -5.39 10.22 -9.19
N LYS A 84 -5.53 11.27 -8.37
CA LYS A 84 -6.00 12.58 -8.82
C LYS A 84 -4.96 13.29 -9.71
N GLU A 85 -3.68 13.17 -9.36
CA GLU A 85 -2.59 13.87 -10.07
C GLU A 85 -2.15 13.16 -11.36
N PHE A 86 -2.03 11.84 -11.32
CA PHE A 86 -1.43 11.05 -12.40
C PHE A 86 -2.41 10.09 -13.10
N GLY A 87 -3.61 9.92 -12.55
CA GLY A 87 -4.70 9.16 -13.16
C GLY A 87 -5.18 7.95 -12.35
N PRO A 88 -6.39 7.43 -12.63
CA PRO A 88 -7.09 6.48 -11.77
C PRO A 88 -6.42 5.11 -11.64
N HIS A 89 -5.56 4.74 -12.60
CA HIS A 89 -4.87 3.43 -12.62
C HIS A 89 -3.73 3.31 -11.60
N TRP A 90 -3.32 4.41 -10.97
CA TRP A 90 -2.27 4.35 -9.97
C TRP A 90 -2.69 3.53 -8.75
N LYS A 91 -1.94 2.45 -8.52
CA LYS A 91 -2.13 1.52 -7.40
C LYS A 91 -3.54 0.88 -7.36
N GLU A 92 -4.17 0.72 -8.52
CA GLU A 92 -5.55 0.22 -8.62
C GLU A 92 -5.71 -1.20 -8.07
N ASN A 93 -4.70 -2.07 -8.23
CA ASN A 93 -4.81 -3.46 -7.76
C ASN A 93 -4.68 -3.52 -6.24
N TYR A 94 -3.86 -2.67 -5.63
CA TYR A 94 -3.81 -2.52 -4.18
C TYR A 94 -5.15 -2.00 -3.62
N VAL A 95 -5.76 -0.99 -4.24
CA VAL A 95 -7.10 -0.50 -3.84
C VAL A 95 -8.15 -1.61 -3.93
N ALA A 96 -8.16 -2.37 -5.03
CA ALA A 96 -9.08 -3.50 -5.19
C ALA A 96 -8.84 -4.60 -4.13
N MET A 97 -7.58 -4.89 -3.82
CA MET A 97 -7.20 -5.87 -2.81
C MET A 97 -7.61 -5.44 -1.39
N VAL A 98 -7.51 -4.15 -1.05
CA VAL A 98 -8.02 -3.60 0.23
C VAL A 98 -9.52 -3.87 0.35
N LYS A 99 -10.30 -3.59 -0.71
CA LYS A 99 -11.75 -3.85 -0.71
C LYS A 99 -12.06 -5.33 -0.48
N LYS A 100 -11.34 -6.23 -1.15
CA LYS A 100 -11.45 -7.69 -0.90
C LYS A 100 -11.17 -8.03 0.56
N LYS A 101 -10.13 -7.44 1.17
CA LYS A 101 -9.80 -7.65 2.60
C LYS A 101 -10.91 -7.17 3.53
N GLU A 102 -11.59 -6.07 3.21
CA GLU A 102 -12.75 -5.60 3.98
C GLU A 102 -13.93 -6.58 3.94
N GLU A 103 -14.23 -7.11 2.76
CA GLU A 103 -15.26 -8.14 2.57
C GLU A 103 -14.88 -9.42 3.30
N TRP A 104 -13.62 -9.85 3.19
CA TRP A 104 -13.08 -10.99 3.91
C TRP A 104 -13.23 -10.85 5.44
N ARG A 105 -12.88 -9.68 6.01
CA ARG A 105 -13.04 -9.43 7.47
C ARG A 105 -14.49 -9.59 7.94
N LYS A 106 -15.46 -9.19 7.12
CA LYS A 106 -16.89 -9.34 7.43
C LYS A 106 -17.33 -10.81 7.43
N ARG A 107 -16.69 -11.68 6.62
CA ARG A 107 -16.96 -13.12 6.60
C ARG A 107 -16.35 -13.88 7.78
N GLN A 108 -15.24 -13.36 8.32
CA GLN A 108 -14.51 -13.97 9.44
C GLN A 108 -15.02 -13.51 10.82
N SER A 109 -15.82 -12.43 10.86
CA SER A 109 -16.46 -11.98 12.10
C SER A 109 -17.66 -12.91 12.40
N PRO A 110 -17.77 -13.49 13.63
CA PRO A 110 -18.89 -14.34 14.02
C PRO A 110 -20.26 -13.69 13.90
#